data_AF-A0A7Y6F9G2-F1
#
_entry.id   AF-A0A7Y6F9G2-F1
#
_cell.length_a   1.000
_cell.length_b   1.000
_cell.length_c   1.000
_cell.angle_alpha   90.00
_cell.angle_beta   90.00
_cell.angle_gamma   90.00
#
_symmetry.space_group_name_H-M   'P 1'
#
loop_
_entity.id
_entity.type
_entity.pdbx_description
1 polymer ?
#
loop_
_entity_poly.entity_id
_entity_poly.type
_entity_poly.pdbx_seq_one_letter_code
_entity_poly.pdbx_strand_id
1 'polypeptide(L)'
;MTAAKDQRYARLAEIQRMDVETEYSRIWWLGIGYEYPWDFSVAGALAFANSVAPPHMAALLVRTGEITENTRRRMEHFGLIAMQMVRHGFKHPAGKAAVRQMNRIHKNAVKHISNDREQWSISNEEYLFVLATSMLIPVRWVDRYAWRPTTPKERVAAYLHAKEQGELMGLRDIPGSYEEMARFHDAYVQANFRYSAEAAKLWEALEPTVVEPMVGGLPERLRPLGRRAAKAAMPVVLTPHMREAFGVAGPSWLRRFLVDSAIGLRSAYVRRQPPRTEAAYPDPLPSPSYPDADYRIEDLGPAHTTGASAQAAD
;
A
#
# COMPACT_ATOMS: atom_id res chain seq x y z
N MET A 1 28.71 21.76 -2.56
CA MET A 1 28.01 20.69 -1.81
C MET A 1 26.84 21.19 -0.96
N THR A 2 26.86 22.44 -0.49
CA THR A 2 25.77 23.09 0.28
C THR A 2 24.52 23.36 -0.55
N ALA A 3 24.63 24.00 -1.74
CA ALA A 3 23.46 24.32 -2.58
C ALA A 3 22.62 23.09 -3.02
N ALA A 4 23.26 21.97 -3.37
CA ALA A 4 22.56 20.73 -3.73
C ALA A 4 21.88 20.06 -2.51
N LYS A 5 22.46 20.22 -1.32
CA LYS A 5 21.88 19.72 -0.07
C LYS A 5 20.65 20.54 0.33
N ASP A 6 20.71 21.87 0.16
CA ASP A 6 19.58 22.77 0.44
C ASP A 6 18.41 22.50 -0.52
N GLN A 7 18.72 22.22 -1.80
CA GLN A 7 17.71 21.77 -2.77
C GLN A 7 17.07 20.44 -2.38
N ARG A 8 17.82 19.47 -1.84
CA ARG A 8 17.26 18.17 -1.43
C ARG A 8 16.17 18.29 -0.36
N TYR A 9 16.24 19.29 0.50
CA TYR A 9 15.24 19.54 1.55
C TYR A 9 14.19 20.60 1.17
N ALA A 10 14.17 21.10 -0.07
CA ALA A 10 13.21 22.11 -0.51
C ALA A 10 11.75 21.65 -0.33
N ARG A 11 11.46 20.37 -0.59
CA ARG A 11 10.12 19.79 -0.40
C ARG A 11 9.73 19.70 1.07
N LEU A 12 10.67 19.36 1.94
CA LEU A 12 10.43 19.40 3.37
C LEU A 12 10.10 20.83 3.82
N ALA A 13 10.82 21.84 3.31
CA ALA A 13 10.53 23.23 3.61
C ALA A 13 9.18 23.72 3.03
N GLU A 14 8.72 23.17 1.89
CA GLU A 14 7.35 23.33 1.38
C GLU A 14 6.34 22.75 2.39
N ILE A 15 6.47 21.48 2.75
CA ILE A 15 5.58 20.79 3.69
C ILE A 15 5.50 21.53 5.04
N GLN A 16 6.62 22.03 5.57
CA GLN A 16 6.62 22.74 6.85
C GLN A 16 5.84 24.06 6.81
N ARG A 17 5.68 24.70 5.65
CA ARG A 17 4.89 25.93 5.48
C ARG A 17 3.40 25.67 5.22
N MET A 18 3.03 24.45 4.84
CA MET A 18 1.65 24.07 4.59
C MET A 18 0.85 23.92 5.87
N ASP A 19 -0.45 24.17 5.77
CA ASP A 19 -1.42 23.91 6.85
C ASP A 19 -1.88 22.45 6.78
N VAL A 20 -1.58 21.69 7.84
CA VAL A 20 -1.88 20.26 7.88
C VAL A 20 -3.38 19.99 7.97
N GLU A 21 -4.17 20.88 8.57
CA GLU A 21 -5.61 20.68 8.75
C GLU A 21 -6.38 20.81 7.43
N THR A 22 -5.85 21.58 6.49
CA THR A 22 -6.53 21.86 5.21
C THR A 22 -5.85 21.21 4.00
N GLU A 23 -4.55 20.96 4.08
CA GLU A 23 -3.72 20.46 2.97
C GLU A 23 -3.15 19.05 3.21
N TYR A 24 -3.64 18.29 4.19
CA TYR A 24 -3.15 16.94 4.54
C TYR A 24 -3.01 16.00 3.33
N SER A 25 -4.00 15.97 2.41
CA SER A 25 -3.91 15.10 1.22
C SER A 25 -2.76 15.53 0.29
N ARG A 26 -2.49 16.83 0.19
CA ARG A 26 -1.36 17.34 -0.59
C ARG A 26 -0.04 17.01 0.08
N ILE A 27 0.07 17.20 1.40
CA ILE A 27 1.28 16.82 2.16
C ILE A 27 1.57 15.32 1.98
N TRP A 28 0.54 14.48 2.08
CA TRP A 28 0.64 13.04 1.87
C TRP A 28 1.12 12.70 0.46
N TRP A 29 0.53 13.33 -0.56
CA TRP A 29 0.95 13.20 -1.95
C TRP A 29 2.41 13.61 -2.18
N LEU A 30 2.90 14.70 -1.56
CA LEU A 30 4.29 15.13 -1.72
C LEU A 30 5.28 14.06 -1.24
N GLY A 31 4.94 13.35 -0.16
CA GLY A 31 5.68 12.18 0.30
C GLY A 31 5.72 11.07 -0.76
N ILE A 32 4.55 10.70 -1.30
CA ILE A 32 4.37 9.58 -2.24
C ILE A 32 5.00 9.89 -3.61
N GLY A 33 4.61 10.99 -4.22
CA GLY A 33 4.96 11.31 -5.60
C GLY A 33 6.39 11.82 -5.79
N TYR A 34 7.00 12.43 -4.76
CA TYR A 34 8.28 13.12 -4.92
C TYR A 34 9.37 12.59 -4.01
N GLU A 35 9.11 12.53 -2.70
CA GLU A 35 10.15 12.26 -1.69
C GLU A 35 10.54 10.79 -1.64
N TYR A 36 9.56 9.89 -1.73
CA TYR A 36 9.69 8.48 -1.37
C TYR A 36 9.01 7.47 -2.33
N PRO A 37 8.93 7.69 -3.66
CA PRO A 37 8.09 6.86 -4.53
C PRO A 37 8.46 5.37 -4.53
N TRP A 38 9.75 5.03 -4.61
CA TRP A 38 10.17 3.62 -4.53
C TRP A 38 9.77 2.99 -3.19
N ASP A 39 9.95 3.74 -2.10
CA ASP A 39 9.64 3.30 -0.75
C ASP A 39 8.13 3.07 -0.58
N PHE A 40 7.28 3.97 -1.11
CA PHE A 40 5.83 3.80 -1.15
C PHE A 40 5.37 2.66 -2.06
N SER A 41 6.02 2.42 -3.20
CA SER A 41 5.66 1.28 -4.05
C SER A 41 5.92 -0.06 -3.36
N VAL A 42 7.06 -0.21 -2.66
CA VAL A 42 7.34 -1.42 -1.88
C VAL A 42 6.41 -1.52 -0.67
N ALA A 43 6.28 -0.44 0.11
CA ALA A 43 5.49 -0.45 1.33
C ALA A 43 3.98 -0.55 1.07
N GLY A 44 3.48 -0.04 -0.05
CA GLY A 44 2.08 -0.20 -0.46
C GLY A 44 1.75 -1.66 -0.78
N ALA A 45 2.65 -2.38 -1.46
CA ALA A 45 2.49 -3.82 -1.68
C ALA A 45 2.56 -4.61 -0.35
N LEU A 46 3.45 -4.21 0.57
CA LEU A 46 3.49 -4.79 1.91
C LEU A 46 2.25 -4.48 2.75
N ALA A 47 1.67 -3.28 2.62
CA ALA A 47 0.43 -2.91 3.29
C ALA A 47 -0.72 -3.80 2.80
N PHE A 48 -0.78 -4.06 1.49
CA PHE A 48 -1.73 -5.02 0.92
C PHE A 48 -1.48 -6.44 1.44
N ALA A 49 -0.23 -6.90 1.49
CA ALA A 49 0.05 -8.21 2.09
C ALA A 49 -0.37 -8.25 3.57
N ASN A 50 -0.17 -7.18 4.32
CA ASN A 50 -0.53 -7.11 5.73
C ASN A 50 -2.06 -7.23 5.96
N SER A 51 -2.89 -6.72 5.05
CA SER A 51 -4.35 -6.87 5.15
C SER A 51 -4.85 -8.30 4.92
N VAL A 52 -4.06 -9.18 4.30
CA VAL A 52 -4.46 -10.58 4.04
C VAL A 52 -3.98 -11.56 5.12
N ALA A 53 -3.25 -11.10 6.14
CA ALA A 53 -2.68 -11.95 7.17
C ALA A 53 -3.69 -12.45 8.23
N PRO A 54 -4.70 -11.66 8.68
CA PRO A 54 -5.71 -12.15 9.61
C PRO A 54 -6.53 -13.32 9.03
N PRO A 55 -6.73 -14.44 9.77
CA PRO A 55 -7.35 -15.65 9.24
C PRO A 55 -8.74 -15.44 8.60
N HIS A 56 -9.61 -14.65 9.21
CA HIS A 56 -10.95 -14.40 8.65
C HIS A 56 -10.89 -13.65 7.31
N MET A 57 -10.07 -12.59 7.21
CA MET A 57 -9.86 -11.88 5.95
C MET A 57 -9.16 -12.75 4.90
N ALA A 58 -8.22 -13.61 5.32
CA ALA A 58 -7.57 -14.56 4.43
C ALA A 58 -8.58 -15.55 3.82
N ALA A 59 -9.44 -16.14 4.65
CA ALA A 59 -10.49 -17.05 4.20
C ALA A 59 -11.47 -16.37 3.24
N LEU A 60 -11.90 -15.15 3.56
CA LEU A 60 -12.74 -14.33 2.69
C LEU A 60 -12.07 -14.13 1.32
N LEU A 61 -10.81 -13.70 1.30
CA LEU A 61 -10.09 -13.39 0.06
C LEU A 61 -9.77 -14.63 -0.78
N VAL A 62 -9.44 -15.76 -0.16
CA VAL A 62 -9.32 -17.04 -0.87
C VAL A 62 -10.64 -17.43 -1.50
N ARG A 63 -11.76 -17.25 -0.78
CA ARG A 63 -13.09 -17.57 -1.30
C ARG A 63 -13.51 -16.67 -2.46
N THR A 64 -13.08 -15.41 -2.49
CA THR A 64 -13.33 -14.55 -3.65
C THR A 64 -12.56 -14.97 -4.90
N GLY A 65 -11.47 -15.73 -4.78
CA GLY A 65 -10.62 -16.15 -5.90
C GLY A 65 -9.75 -15.05 -6.54
N GLU A 66 -10.09 -13.77 -6.35
CA GLU A 66 -9.45 -12.66 -7.09
C GLU A 66 -7.96 -12.48 -6.80
N ILE A 67 -7.49 -12.85 -5.62
CA ILE A 67 -6.05 -12.80 -5.29
C ILE A 67 -5.34 -14.05 -5.77
N THR A 68 -6.00 -15.20 -5.82
CA THR A 68 -5.36 -16.47 -6.22
C THR A 68 -5.35 -16.64 -7.74
N GLU A 69 -6.33 -16.10 -8.44
CA GLU A 69 -6.53 -16.30 -9.89
C GLU A 69 -6.20 -15.04 -10.70
N ASN A 70 -6.50 -13.86 -10.17
CA ASN A 70 -6.38 -12.58 -10.88
C ASN A 70 -5.38 -11.61 -10.22
N THR A 71 -4.37 -12.13 -9.49
CA THR A 71 -3.50 -11.34 -8.59
C THR A 71 -2.95 -10.08 -9.24
N ARG A 72 -2.38 -10.19 -10.45
CA ARG A 72 -1.75 -9.06 -11.15
C ARG A 72 -2.77 -7.95 -11.43
N ARG A 73 -3.89 -8.32 -12.05
CA ARG A 73 -4.97 -7.39 -12.37
C ARG A 73 -5.56 -6.76 -11.10
N ARG A 74 -5.71 -7.55 -10.04
CA ARG A 74 -6.23 -7.09 -8.75
C ARG A 74 -5.31 -6.06 -8.08
N MET A 75 -4.00 -6.25 -8.15
CA MET A 75 -2.99 -5.33 -7.63
C MET A 75 -2.87 -4.07 -8.49
N GLU A 76 -2.98 -4.21 -9.81
CA GLU A 76 -2.99 -3.10 -10.76
C GLU A 76 -4.20 -2.18 -10.53
N HIS A 77 -5.42 -2.74 -10.55
CA HIS A 77 -6.64 -1.98 -10.29
C HIS A 77 -6.63 -1.32 -8.90
N PHE A 78 -6.11 -2.01 -7.88
CA PHE A 78 -5.89 -1.41 -6.56
C PHE A 78 -4.99 -0.19 -6.62
N GLY A 79 -3.83 -0.30 -7.28
CA GLY A 79 -2.87 0.79 -7.42
C GLY A 79 -3.48 2.00 -8.15
N LEU A 80 -4.23 1.78 -9.23
CA LEU A 80 -4.90 2.83 -9.98
C LEU A 80 -5.95 3.57 -9.12
N ILE A 81 -6.81 2.84 -8.41
CA ILE A 81 -7.81 3.44 -7.50
C ILE A 81 -7.13 4.18 -6.36
N ALA A 82 -6.12 3.57 -5.72
CA ALA A 82 -5.38 4.18 -4.63
C ALA A 82 -4.69 5.48 -5.06
N MET A 83 -4.10 5.50 -6.27
CA MET A 83 -3.42 6.69 -6.80
C MET A 83 -4.36 7.88 -6.92
N GLN A 84 -5.61 7.67 -7.35
CA GLN A 84 -6.61 8.74 -7.45
C GLN A 84 -6.93 9.35 -6.08
N MET A 85 -7.04 8.52 -5.05
CA MET A 85 -7.31 8.99 -3.69
C MET A 85 -6.13 9.79 -3.15
N VAL A 86 -4.91 9.23 -3.19
CA VAL A 86 -3.73 9.88 -2.58
C VAL A 86 -3.28 11.12 -3.34
N ARG A 87 -3.40 11.15 -4.68
CA ARG A 87 -2.97 12.29 -5.51
C ARG A 87 -3.92 13.47 -5.40
N HIS A 88 -5.23 13.21 -5.49
CA HIS A 88 -6.23 14.28 -5.62
C HIS A 88 -6.92 14.62 -4.30
N GLY A 89 -6.85 13.75 -3.30
CA GLY A 89 -7.64 13.85 -2.08
C GLY A 89 -9.14 13.75 -2.35
N PHE A 90 -9.95 13.88 -1.30
CA PHE A 90 -11.38 13.58 -1.39
C PHE A 90 -12.27 14.80 -1.65
N LYS A 91 -11.69 15.99 -1.77
CA LYS A 91 -12.41 17.19 -2.24
C LYS A 91 -12.55 17.18 -3.77
N HIS A 92 -11.58 16.59 -4.47
CA HIS A 92 -11.56 16.50 -5.93
C HIS A 92 -12.50 15.39 -6.45
N PRO A 93 -13.18 15.59 -7.61
CA PRO A 93 -14.08 14.59 -8.19
C PRO A 93 -13.44 13.21 -8.39
N ALA A 94 -12.17 13.15 -8.81
CA ALA A 94 -11.46 11.91 -9.06
C ALA A 94 -11.24 11.07 -7.79
N GLY A 95 -10.79 11.69 -6.69
CA GLY A 95 -10.63 10.99 -5.41
C GLY A 95 -11.99 10.56 -4.83
N LYS A 96 -13.04 11.38 -4.96
CA LYS A 96 -14.40 10.97 -4.59
C LYS A 96 -14.89 9.76 -5.40
N ALA A 97 -14.62 9.73 -6.70
CA ALA A 97 -14.98 8.59 -7.56
C ALA A 97 -14.25 7.32 -7.13
N ALA A 98 -12.97 7.42 -6.78
CA ALA A 98 -12.16 6.31 -6.31
C ALA A 98 -12.68 5.71 -4.99
N VAL A 99 -13.04 6.52 -4.00
CA VAL A 99 -13.64 6.01 -2.74
C VAL A 99 -14.99 5.34 -2.99
N ARG A 100 -15.85 5.94 -3.84
CA ARG A 100 -17.12 5.30 -4.22
C ARG A 100 -16.90 3.95 -4.88
N GLN A 101 -15.90 3.85 -5.74
CA GLN A 101 -15.55 2.60 -6.39
C GLN A 101 -15.04 1.56 -5.39
N MET A 102 -14.16 1.96 -4.46
CA MET A 102 -13.68 1.10 -3.38
C MET A 102 -14.85 0.54 -2.54
N ASN A 103 -15.80 1.39 -2.15
CA ASN A 103 -17.01 0.99 -1.41
C ASN A 103 -17.84 -0.01 -2.20
N ARG A 104 -17.98 0.18 -3.52
CA ARG A 104 -18.70 -0.75 -4.39
C ARG A 104 -18.00 -2.11 -4.49
N ILE A 105 -16.67 -2.12 -4.66
CA ILE A 105 -15.86 -3.34 -4.70
C ILE A 105 -16.07 -4.14 -3.42
N HIS A 106 -15.86 -3.53 -2.26
CA HIS A 106 -15.98 -4.23 -0.98
C HIS A 106 -17.39 -4.77 -0.74
N LYS A 107 -18.42 -3.98 -1.01
CA LYS A 107 -19.82 -4.42 -0.88
C LYS A 107 -20.15 -5.61 -1.79
N ASN A 108 -19.70 -5.56 -3.04
CA ASN A 108 -20.04 -6.59 -4.03
C ASN A 108 -19.20 -7.86 -3.84
N ALA A 109 -17.96 -7.77 -3.35
CA ALA A 109 -17.13 -8.92 -3.02
C ALA A 109 -17.78 -9.79 -1.93
N VAL A 110 -18.28 -9.16 -0.85
CA VAL A 110 -19.00 -9.87 0.22
C VAL A 110 -20.27 -10.53 -0.29
N LYS A 111 -21.05 -9.83 -1.13
CA LYS A 111 -22.24 -10.40 -1.76
C LYS A 111 -21.94 -11.60 -2.65
N HIS A 112 -20.85 -11.53 -3.42
CA HIS A 112 -20.48 -12.58 -4.37
C HIS A 112 -20.21 -13.93 -3.69
N ILE A 113 -19.63 -13.91 -2.49
CA ILE A 113 -19.28 -15.15 -1.75
C ILE A 113 -20.35 -15.58 -0.73
N SER A 114 -21.39 -14.76 -0.54
CA SER A 114 -22.50 -15.03 0.37
C SER A 114 -23.68 -15.67 -0.36
N ASN A 115 -24.41 -16.55 0.33
CA ASN A 115 -25.64 -17.20 -0.18
C ASN A 115 -26.56 -17.60 0.98
N ASP A 116 -27.71 -18.21 0.68
CA ASP A 116 -28.72 -18.59 1.68
C ASP A 116 -28.20 -19.50 2.82
N ARG A 117 -27.10 -20.22 2.60
CA ARG A 117 -26.52 -21.15 3.58
C ARG A 117 -25.34 -20.56 4.35
N GLU A 118 -24.68 -19.57 3.79
CA GLU A 118 -23.43 -19.04 4.34
C GLU A 118 -23.33 -17.54 4.04
N GLN A 119 -23.32 -16.74 5.11
CA GLN A 119 -23.25 -15.28 5.04
C GLN A 119 -21.86 -14.81 5.45
N TRP A 120 -21.25 -14.00 4.60
CA TRP A 120 -19.98 -13.35 4.88
C TRP A 120 -20.19 -11.87 5.19
N SER A 121 -19.26 -11.29 5.95
CA SER A 121 -19.23 -9.86 6.21
C SER A 121 -17.80 -9.40 6.46
N ILE A 122 -17.55 -8.10 6.35
CA ILE A 122 -16.32 -7.47 6.83
C ILE A 122 -16.76 -6.54 7.95
N SER A 123 -16.22 -6.76 9.15
CA SER A 123 -16.57 -5.98 10.33
C SER A 123 -16.01 -4.54 10.25
N ASN A 124 -16.56 -3.63 11.05
CA ASN A 124 -16.01 -2.28 11.18
C ASN A 124 -14.54 -2.31 11.64
N GLU A 125 -14.22 -3.21 12.58
CA GLU A 125 -12.87 -3.36 13.11
C GLU A 125 -11.88 -3.81 12.02
N GLU A 126 -12.27 -4.76 11.16
CA GLU A 126 -11.45 -5.19 10.03
C GLU A 126 -11.22 -4.07 9.02
N TYR A 127 -12.26 -3.29 8.68
CA TYR A 127 -12.08 -2.13 7.83
C TYR A 127 -11.16 -1.08 8.45
N LEU A 128 -11.34 -0.78 9.75
CA LEU A 128 -10.46 0.14 10.48
C LEU A 128 -9.02 -0.35 10.49
N PHE A 129 -8.81 -1.65 10.70
CA PHE A 129 -7.49 -2.26 10.65
C PHE A 129 -6.85 -2.07 9.27
N VAL A 130 -7.55 -2.40 8.19
CA VAL A 130 -7.02 -2.24 6.82
C VAL A 130 -6.76 -0.77 6.48
N LEU A 131 -7.64 0.13 6.92
CA LEU A 131 -7.44 1.58 6.77
C LEU A 131 -6.16 2.03 7.50
N ALA A 132 -5.99 1.64 8.76
CA ALA A 132 -4.79 1.92 9.55
C ALA A 132 -3.53 1.38 8.86
N THR A 133 -3.58 0.13 8.40
CA THR A 133 -2.49 -0.55 7.67
C THR A 133 -2.06 0.23 6.43
N SER A 134 -3.01 0.76 5.66
CA SER A 134 -2.73 1.50 4.42
C SER A 134 -1.87 2.74 4.62
N MET A 135 -1.92 3.34 5.81
CA MET A 135 -1.14 4.52 6.18
C MET A 135 0.09 4.16 7.03
N LEU A 136 -0.08 3.29 8.04
CA LEU A 136 0.97 2.95 8.99
C LEU A 136 2.12 2.18 8.36
N ILE A 137 1.84 1.21 7.49
CA ILE A 137 2.91 0.40 6.89
C ILE A 137 3.84 1.27 6.02
N PRO A 138 3.33 2.15 5.12
CA PRO A 138 4.19 3.09 4.42
C PRO A 138 4.95 4.05 5.32
N VAL A 139 4.32 4.65 6.33
CA VAL A 139 5.01 5.58 7.26
C VAL A 139 6.13 4.86 8.01
N ARG A 140 5.87 3.67 8.56
CA ARG A 140 6.87 2.87 9.29
C ARG A 140 8.00 2.40 8.40
N TRP A 141 7.70 2.07 7.14
CA TRP A 141 8.74 1.78 6.15
C TRP A 141 9.63 2.99 5.91
N VAL A 142 9.04 4.15 5.64
CA VAL A 142 9.78 5.39 5.36
C VAL A 142 10.66 5.77 6.55
N ASP A 143 10.12 5.70 7.77
CA ASP A 143 10.87 6.00 9.00
C ASP A 143 12.08 5.08 9.20
N ARG A 144 12.02 3.83 8.72
CA ARG A 144 13.09 2.85 8.86
C ARG A 144 14.10 2.88 7.70
N TYR A 145 13.62 3.04 6.46
CA TYR A 145 14.38 2.68 5.26
C TYR A 145 14.55 3.80 4.24
N ALA A 146 13.73 4.84 4.29
CA ALA A 146 13.87 5.94 3.34
C ALA A 146 15.10 6.81 3.65
N TRP A 147 15.39 7.75 2.76
CA TRP A 147 16.54 8.65 2.86
C TRP A 147 16.43 9.70 3.99
N ARG A 148 15.21 9.94 4.47
CA ARG A 148 14.90 10.71 5.69
C ARG A 148 13.61 10.14 6.32
N PRO A 149 13.47 10.18 7.65
CA PRO A 149 12.22 9.81 8.31
C PRO A 149 11.11 10.82 8.01
N THR A 150 9.88 10.42 8.25
CA THR A 150 8.72 11.30 8.25
C THR A 150 8.76 12.26 9.45
N THR A 151 8.27 13.47 9.22
CA THR A 151 8.06 14.47 10.26
C THR A 151 6.72 14.27 10.96
N PRO A 152 6.52 14.83 12.17
CA PRO A 152 5.21 14.81 12.83
C PRO A 152 4.08 15.34 11.95
N LYS A 153 4.33 16.42 11.20
CA LYS A 153 3.35 16.99 10.25
C LYS A 153 2.96 16.01 9.14
N GLU A 154 3.91 15.26 8.59
CA GLU A 154 3.63 14.22 7.59
C GLU A 154 2.82 13.05 8.17
N ARG A 155 3.08 12.66 9.43
CA ARG A 155 2.30 11.63 10.13
C ARG A 155 0.86 12.07 10.37
N VAL A 156 0.66 13.31 10.82
CA VAL A 156 -0.68 13.90 10.99
C VAL A 156 -1.40 14.00 9.64
N ALA A 157 -0.71 14.44 8.58
CA ALA A 157 -1.29 14.49 7.24
C ALA A 157 -1.76 13.12 6.74
N ALA A 158 -0.92 12.09 6.93
CA ALA A 158 -1.27 10.72 6.59
C ALA A 158 -2.52 10.24 7.37
N TYR A 159 -2.58 10.58 8.66
CA TYR A 159 -3.71 10.24 9.53
C TYR A 159 -5.00 10.95 9.10
N LEU A 160 -4.96 12.27 8.87
CA LEU A 160 -6.13 13.04 8.44
C LEU A 160 -6.64 12.58 7.07
N HIS A 161 -5.74 12.22 6.15
CA HIS A 161 -6.11 11.60 4.89
C HIS A 161 -6.82 10.26 5.10
N ALA A 162 -6.27 9.38 5.93
CA ALA A 162 -6.89 8.10 6.25
C ALA A 162 -8.24 8.28 6.97
N LYS A 163 -8.35 9.25 7.90
CA LYS A 163 -9.58 9.57 8.62
C LYS A 163 -10.69 9.99 7.66
N GLU A 164 -10.44 10.94 6.76
CA GLU A 164 -11.44 11.36 5.76
C GLU A 164 -11.82 10.20 4.83
N GLN A 165 -10.86 9.36 4.43
CA GLN A 165 -11.15 8.14 3.67
C GLN A 165 -12.12 7.22 4.45
N GLY A 166 -11.82 6.94 5.72
CA GLY A 166 -12.65 6.10 6.58
C GLY A 166 -14.07 6.65 6.78
N GLU A 167 -14.20 7.97 6.97
CA GLU A 167 -15.50 8.65 7.09
C GLU A 167 -16.32 8.50 5.80
N LEU A 168 -15.69 8.65 4.63
CA LEU A 168 -16.35 8.45 3.33
C LEU A 168 -16.66 6.97 3.02
N MET A 169 -15.98 6.05 3.70
CA MET A 169 -16.31 4.62 3.70
C MET A 169 -17.41 4.26 4.71
N GLY A 170 -17.86 5.22 5.54
CA GLY A 170 -18.89 5.00 6.56
C GLY A 170 -18.38 4.27 7.81
N LEU A 171 -17.06 4.30 8.05
CA LEU A 171 -16.48 3.69 9.25
C LEU A 171 -16.81 4.51 10.50
N ARG A 172 -16.99 3.78 11.60
CA ARG A 172 -17.28 4.35 12.92
C ARG A 172 -16.09 4.13 13.84
N ASP A 173 -16.04 4.90 14.91
CA ASP A 173 -15.05 4.75 15.99
C ASP A 173 -13.59 4.81 15.49
N ILE A 174 -13.34 5.67 14.49
CA ILE A 174 -11.99 5.93 13.98
C ILE A 174 -11.17 6.57 15.11
N PRO A 175 -10.03 5.99 15.51
CA PRO A 175 -9.15 6.55 16.54
C PRO A 175 -8.78 8.02 16.27
N GLY A 176 -8.64 8.83 17.32
CA GLY A 176 -8.59 10.30 17.25
C GLY A 176 -7.23 10.89 16.86
N SER A 177 -6.20 10.07 16.68
CA SER A 177 -4.85 10.51 16.28
C SER A 177 -4.07 9.40 15.57
N TYR A 178 -2.94 9.78 14.97
CA TYR A 178 -1.97 8.84 14.41
C TYR A 178 -1.52 7.82 15.46
N GLU A 179 -1.23 8.26 16.68
CA GLU A 179 -0.73 7.43 17.77
C GLU A 179 -1.80 6.47 18.29
N GLU A 180 -3.06 6.91 18.41
CA GLU A 180 -4.17 6.04 18.77
C GLU A 180 -4.45 4.99 17.68
N MET A 181 -4.40 5.40 16.41
CA MET A 181 -4.53 4.50 15.27
C MET A 181 -3.39 3.45 15.25
N ALA A 182 -2.16 3.87 15.55
CA ALA A 182 -1.02 2.96 15.66
C ALA A 182 -1.18 1.95 16.80
N ARG A 183 -1.64 2.38 17.98
CA ARG A 183 -1.93 1.48 19.11
C ARG A 183 -3.04 0.49 18.78
N PHE A 184 -4.12 0.96 18.17
CA PHE A 184 -5.22 0.10 17.70
C PHE A 184 -4.70 -0.97 16.72
N HIS A 185 -3.97 -0.54 15.67
CA HIS A 185 -3.41 -1.45 14.68
C HIS A 185 -2.50 -2.50 15.32
N ASP A 186 -1.58 -2.09 16.21
CA ASP A 186 -0.65 -3.02 16.84
C ASP A 186 -1.36 -4.01 17.75
N ALA A 187 -2.37 -3.56 18.52
CA ALA A 187 -3.21 -4.44 19.32
C ALA A 187 -3.98 -5.44 18.43
N TYR A 188 -4.54 -4.99 17.31
CA TYR A 188 -5.23 -5.84 16.36
C TYR A 188 -4.29 -6.91 15.75
N VAL A 189 -3.07 -6.52 15.35
CA VAL A 189 -2.06 -7.46 14.85
C VAL A 189 -1.73 -8.51 15.90
N GLN A 190 -1.45 -8.10 17.15
CA GLN A 190 -1.13 -9.03 18.24
C GLN A 190 -2.28 -10.02 18.51
N ALA A 191 -3.52 -9.54 18.49
CA ALA A 191 -4.69 -10.36 18.78
C ALA A 191 -5.01 -11.34 17.63
N ASN A 192 -4.90 -10.90 16.37
CA ASN A 192 -5.52 -11.60 15.24
C ASN A 192 -4.54 -12.28 14.28
N PHE A 193 -3.26 -11.88 14.23
CA PHE A 193 -2.32 -12.50 13.28
C PHE A 193 -1.88 -13.86 13.80
N ARG A 194 -2.31 -14.92 13.12
CA ARG A 194 -1.90 -16.30 13.38
C ARG A 194 -1.72 -17.00 12.05
N TYR A 195 -0.92 -18.06 12.04
CA TYR A 195 -0.80 -18.91 10.86
C TYR A 195 -2.19 -19.38 10.38
N SER A 196 -2.44 -19.28 9.07
CA SER A 196 -3.55 -19.95 8.40
C SER A 196 -3.10 -20.44 7.02
N ALA A 197 -3.68 -21.55 6.56
CA ALA A 197 -3.36 -22.09 5.24
C ALA A 197 -3.76 -21.11 4.12
N GLU A 198 -4.85 -20.36 4.34
CA GLU A 198 -5.36 -19.33 3.46
C GLU A 198 -4.40 -18.15 3.35
N ALA A 199 -3.88 -17.64 4.48
CA ALA A 199 -2.91 -16.53 4.44
C ALA A 199 -1.59 -16.96 3.77
N ALA A 200 -1.13 -18.18 4.01
CA ALA A 200 0.03 -18.74 3.31
C ALA A 200 -0.21 -18.82 1.79
N LYS A 201 -1.37 -19.34 1.36
CA LYS A 201 -1.76 -19.41 -0.05
C LYS A 201 -1.83 -18.03 -0.70
N LEU A 202 -2.40 -17.03 -0.01
CA LEU A 202 -2.46 -15.66 -0.53
C LEU A 202 -1.08 -15.02 -0.62
N TRP A 203 -0.19 -15.29 0.35
CA TRP A 203 1.19 -14.82 0.31
C TRP A 203 1.95 -15.39 -0.89
N GLU A 204 1.79 -16.67 -1.22
CA GLU A 204 2.41 -17.27 -2.41
C GLU A 204 2.01 -16.53 -3.71
N ALA A 205 0.74 -16.13 -3.81
CA ALA A 205 0.25 -15.35 -4.95
C ALA A 205 0.77 -13.90 -4.94
N LEU A 206 0.83 -13.26 -3.76
CA LEU A 206 1.17 -11.84 -3.61
C LEU A 206 2.67 -11.54 -3.58
N GLU A 207 3.52 -12.47 -3.15
CA GLU A 207 4.98 -12.26 -3.01
C GLU A 207 5.62 -11.64 -4.28
N PRO A 208 5.31 -12.10 -5.52
CA PRO A 208 5.86 -11.49 -6.72
C PRO A 208 5.53 -10.00 -6.87
N THR A 209 4.35 -9.57 -6.38
CA THR A 209 3.88 -8.17 -6.47
C THR A 209 4.60 -7.26 -5.47
N VAL A 210 5.13 -7.83 -4.38
CA VAL A 210 5.99 -7.14 -3.41
C VAL A 210 7.43 -7.09 -3.90
N VAL A 211 7.88 -8.14 -4.60
CA VAL A 211 9.24 -8.24 -5.16
C VAL A 211 9.46 -7.31 -6.36
N GLU A 212 8.47 -7.16 -7.24
CA GLU A 212 8.62 -6.39 -8.49
C GLU A 212 9.06 -4.93 -8.27
N PRO A 213 8.43 -4.15 -7.36
CA PRO A 213 8.87 -2.78 -7.10
C PRO A 213 10.32 -2.66 -6.62
N MET A 214 10.85 -3.69 -5.95
CA MET A 214 12.24 -3.69 -5.47
C MET A 214 13.26 -3.79 -6.60
N VAL A 215 12.86 -4.29 -7.78
CA VAL A 215 13.75 -4.54 -8.91
C VAL A 215 13.49 -3.65 -10.12
N GLY A 216 12.42 -2.84 -10.10
CA GLY A 216 12.00 -2.01 -11.24
C GLY A 216 13.07 -1.04 -11.74
N GLY A 217 13.95 -0.56 -10.86
CA GLY A 217 15.07 0.33 -11.21
C GLY A 217 16.31 -0.38 -11.76
N LEU A 218 16.34 -1.72 -11.82
CA LEU A 218 17.46 -2.47 -12.36
C LEU A 218 17.36 -2.60 -13.89
N PRO A 219 18.50 -2.56 -14.61
CA PRO A 219 18.55 -2.95 -16.02
C PRO A 219 17.94 -4.33 -16.24
N GLU A 220 17.27 -4.55 -17.37
CA GLU A 220 16.49 -5.78 -17.65
C GLU A 220 17.30 -7.06 -17.45
N ARG A 221 18.56 -7.06 -17.92
CA ARG A 221 19.50 -8.18 -17.76
C ARG A 221 19.80 -8.56 -16.31
N LEU A 222 19.66 -7.62 -15.36
CA LEU A 222 19.91 -7.84 -13.93
C LEU A 222 18.63 -8.17 -13.15
N ARG A 223 17.44 -7.97 -13.73
CA ARG A 223 16.16 -8.23 -13.05
C ARG A 223 16.01 -9.67 -12.56
N PRO A 224 16.41 -10.73 -13.29
CA PRO A 224 16.29 -12.10 -12.78
C PRO A 224 17.08 -12.33 -11.48
N LEU A 225 18.31 -11.81 -11.41
CA LEU A 225 19.14 -11.90 -10.20
C LEU A 225 18.57 -11.01 -9.09
N GLY A 226 18.14 -9.79 -9.43
CA GLY A 226 17.47 -8.89 -8.51
C GLY A 226 16.24 -9.50 -7.86
N ARG A 227 15.41 -10.23 -8.62
CA ARG A 227 14.22 -10.91 -8.10
C ARG A 227 14.58 -12.00 -7.10
N ARG A 228 15.62 -12.79 -7.39
CA ARG A 228 16.13 -13.81 -6.45
C ARG A 228 16.61 -13.17 -5.15
N ALA A 229 17.35 -12.06 -5.24
CA ALA A 229 17.82 -11.32 -4.08
C ALA A 229 16.67 -10.69 -3.26
N ALA A 230 15.71 -10.06 -3.93
CA ALA A 230 14.54 -9.47 -3.31
C ALA A 230 13.64 -10.51 -2.64
N LYS A 231 13.40 -11.66 -3.30
CA LYS A 231 12.70 -12.80 -2.69
C LYS A 231 13.42 -13.31 -1.44
N ALA A 232 14.75 -13.46 -1.50
CA ALA A 232 15.55 -13.84 -0.34
C ALA A 232 15.50 -12.81 0.80
N ALA A 233 15.18 -11.54 0.51
CA ALA A 233 15.01 -10.49 1.50
C ALA A 233 13.64 -10.48 2.19
N MET A 234 12.62 -11.17 1.66
CA MET A 234 11.25 -11.15 2.19
C MET A 234 11.17 -11.49 3.68
N PRO A 235 11.85 -12.53 4.21
CA PRO A 235 11.85 -12.81 5.65
C PRO A 235 12.35 -11.64 6.52
N VAL A 236 13.24 -10.77 6.01
CA VAL A 236 13.74 -9.60 6.75
C VAL A 236 12.72 -8.48 6.74
N VAL A 237 12.06 -8.30 5.59
CA VAL A 237 11.12 -7.21 5.32
C VAL A 237 9.77 -7.44 6.00
N LEU A 238 9.31 -8.68 6.08
CA LEU A 238 8.09 -9.05 6.79
C LEU A 238 8.26 -8.87 8.31
N THR A 239 7.21 -8.40 8.99
CA THR A 239 7.18 -8.35 10.46
C THR A 239 7.15 -9.76 11.04
N PRO A 240 7.49 -9.97 12.33
CA PRO A 240 7.34 -11.27 12.98
C PRO A 240 5.95 -11.86 12.85
N HIS A 241 4.89 -11.05 13.04
CA HIS A 241 3.51 -11.51 12.92
C HIS A 241 3.12 -11.87 11.48
N MET A 242 3.59 -11.11 10.47
CA MET A 242 3.35 -11.49 9.07
C MET A 242 4.05 -12.80 8.72
N ARG A 243 5.28 -12.99 9.20
CA ARG A 243 6.01 -14.25 9.00
C ARG A 243 5.26 -15.43 9.60
N GLU A 244 4.76 -15.28 10.82
CA GLU A 244 3.93 -16.29 11.47
C GLU A 244 2.66 -16.57 10.66
N ALA A 245 1.90 -15.52 10.29
CA ALA A 245 0.66 -15.66 9.53
C ALA A 245 0.84 -16.40 8.19
N PHE A 246 1.95 -16.13 7.50
CA PHE A 246 2.25 -16.72 6.19
C PHE A 246 3.05 -18.02 6.26
N GLY A 247 3.51 -18.45 7.44
CA GLY A 247 4.41 -19.60 7.57
C GLY A 247 5.82 -19.36 6.99
N VAL A 248 6.27 -18.11 6.93
CA VAL A 248 7.59 -17.74 6.43
C VAL A 248 8.62 -17.84 7.55
N ALA A 249 9.65 -18.66 7.36
CA ALA A 249 10.73 -18.82 8.34
C ALA A 249 11.44 -17.48 8.64
N GLY A 250 11.88 -17.31 9.90
CA GLY A 250 12.65 -16.15 10.32
C GLY A 250 13.98 -16.01 9.58
N PRO A 251 14.47 -14.77 9.33
CA PRO A 251 15.78 -14.56 8.73
C PRO A 251 16.89 -14.88 9.73
N SER A 252 18.03 -15.38 9.25
CA SER A 252 19.27 -15.40 10.03
C SER A 252 19.72 -13.97 10.33
N TRP A 253 20.51 -13.80 11.40
CA TRP A 253 21.07 -12.49 11.77
C TRP A 253 21.91 -11.89 10.62
N LEU A 254 22.69 -12.72 9.91
CA LEU A 254 23.51 -12.30 8.78
C LEU A 254 22.64 -11.78 7.63
N ARG A 255 21.57 -12.49 7.29
CA ARG A 255 20.63 -12.06 6.23
C ARG A 255 19.96 -10.74 6.59
N ARG A 256 19.54 -10.59 7.85
CA ARG A 256 18.97 -9.33 8.36
C ARG A 256 19.97 -8.19 8.20
N PHE A 257 21.20 -8.38 8.68
CA PHE A 257 22.26 -7.38 8.57
C PHE A 257 22.54 -6.97 7.12
N LEU A 258 22.66 -7.93 6.20
CA LEU A 258 22.93 -7.66 4.79
C LEU A 258 21.79 -6.88 4.11
N VAL A 259 20.54 -7.25 4.37
CA VAL A 259 19.36 -6.56 3.80
C VAL A 259 19.23 -5.15 4.37
N ASP A 260 19.31 -5.00 5.70
CA ASP A 260 19.24 -3.68 6.36
C ASP A 260 20.38 -2.77 5.85
N SER A 261 21.59 -3.32 5.68
CA SER A 261 22.74 -2.59 5.15
C SER A 261 22.56 -2.21 3.68
N ALA A 262 22.06 -3.10 2.83
CA ALA A 262 21.79 -2.81 1.41
C ALA A 262 20.75 -1.69 1.25
N ILE A 263 19.66 -1.73 2.01
CA ILE A 263 18.65 -0.67 2.00
C ILE A 263 19.22 0.64 2.58
N GLY A 264 20.03 0.56 3.64
CA GLY A 264 20.72 1.73 4.21
C GLY A 264 21.69 2.40 3.23
N LEU A 265 22.46 1.61 2.46
CA LEU A 265 23.33 2.13 1.40
C LEU A 265 22.53 2.80 0.28
N ARG A 266 21.41 2.20 -0.14
CA ARG A 266 20.46 2.83 -1.09
C ARG A 266 19.95 4.16 -0.54
N SER A 267 19.49 4.18 0.71
CA SER A 267 18.99 5.37 1.40
C SER A 267 20.03 6.50 1.41
N ALA A 268 21.27 6.18 1.76
CA ALA A 268 22.40 7.12 1.76
C ALA A 268 22.76 7.62 0.34
N TYR A 269 22.60 6.78 -0.69
CA TYR A 269 22.76 7.17 -2.08
C TYR A 269 21.65 8.14 -2.53
N VAL A 270 20.37 7.79 -2.27
CA VAL A 270 19.21 8.62 -2.61
C VAL A 270 19.27 9.99 -1.93
N ARG A 271 19.76 10.07 -0.68
CA ARG A 271 19.96 11.33 0.04
C ARG A 271 20.90 12.31 -0.68
N ARG A 272 21.80 11.81 -1.53
CA ARG A 272 22.77 12.62 -2.29
C ARG A 272 22.28 12.99 -3.69
N GLN A 273 21.17 12.44 -4.14
CA GLN A 273 20.58 12.76 -5.43
C GLN A 273 19.78 14.06 -5.38
N PRO A 274 19.70 14.83 -6.47
CA PRO A 274 18.82 15.99 -6.53
C PRO A 274 17.35 15.61 -6.21
N PRO A 275 16.55 16.54 -5.67
CA PRO A 275 15.13 16.31 -5.45
C PRO A 275 14.42 16.07 -6.79
N ARG A 276 13.30 15.35 -6.76
CA ARG A 276 12.43 15.23 -7.94
C ARG A 276 11.71 16.55 -8.21
N THR A 277 11.83 17.05 -9.43
CA THR A 277 11.07 18.21 -9.94
C THR A 277 9.68 17.81 -10.42
N GLU A 278 9.55 16.60 -10.96
CA GLU A 278 8.30 16.01 -11.43
C GLU A 278 7.87 14.83 -10.55
N ALA A 279 6.57 14.57 -10.48
CA ALA A 279 6.06 13.43 -9.74
C ALA A 279 6.49 12.13 -10.42
N ALA A 280 6.84 11.11 -9.62
CA ALA A 280 7.27 9.81 -10.13
C ALA A 280 6.17 9.02 -10.84
N TYR A 281 4.91 9.41 -10.64
CA TYR A 281 3.75 8.76 -11.22
C TYR A 281 3.05 9.76 -12.15
N PRO A 282 2.87 9.44 -13.45
CA PRO A 282 2.09 10.25 -14.38
C PRO A 282 0.61 10.35 -13.99
N ASP A 283 -0.07 11.36 -14.51
CA ASP A 283 -1.50 11.59 -14.31
C ASP A 283 -2.20 11.84 -15.66
N PRO A 284 -3.06 10.92 -16.14
CA PRO A 284 -3.44 9.64 -15.53
C PRO A 284 -2.26 8.63 -15.46
N LEU A 285 -2.34 7.67 -14.52
CA LEU A 285 -1.28 6.66 -14.29
C LEU A 285 -1.40 5.52 -15.31
N PRO A 286 -0.45 5.31 -16.23
CA PRO A 286 -0.46 4.15 -17.13
C PRO A 286 -0.12 2.86 -16.37
N SER A 287 -0.59 1.74 -16.90
CA SER A 287 -0.35 0.41 -16.35
C SER A 287 -0.32 -0.66 -17.46
N PRO A 288 0.14 -1.89 -17.19
CA PRO A 288 0.25 -2.92 -18.22
C PRO A 288 -1.05 -3.20 -19.01
N SER A 289 -2.21 -3.16 -18.35
CA SER A 289 -3.51 -3.32 -19.01
C SER A 289 -4.07 -2.02 -19.60
N TYR A 290 -3.51 -0.86 -19.24
CA TYR A 290 -3.94 0.46 -19.69
C TYR A 290 -2.71 1.32 -20.06
N PRO A 291 -1.98 0.99 -21.14
CA PRO A 291 -0.73 1.67 -21.49
C PRO A 291 -0.93 3.15 -21.82
N ASP A 292 -2.08 3.50 -22.41
CA ASP A 292 -2.48 4.87 -22.73
C ASP A 292 -3.26 5.55 -21.58
N ALA A 293 -3.36 4.86 -20.43
CA ALA A 293 -4.05 5.31 -19.23
C ALA A 293 -5.53 5.69 -19.45
N ASP A 294 -6.21 4.94 -20.32
CA ASP A 294 -7.56 5.13 -20.84
C ASP A 294 -8.64 4.35 -20.04
N TYR A 295 -8.46 4.23 -18.73
CA TYR A 295 -9.43 3.56 -17.85
C TYR A 295 -10.45 4.54 -17.25
N ARG A 296 -11.64 4.02 -16.99
CA ARG A 296 -12.62 4.68 -16.12
C ARG A 296 -12.55 4.06 -14.73
N ILE A 297 -12.64 4.89 -13.70
CA ILE A 297 -12.60 4.41 -12.32
C ILE A 297 -13.73 3.43 -12.02
N GLU A 298 -14.90 3.59 -12.66
CA GLU A 298 -16.02 2.67 -12.49
C GLU A 298 -15.81 1.29 -13.16
N ASP A 299 -14.76 1.11 -13.95
CA ASP A 299 -14.46 -0.17 -14.60
C ASP A 299 -13.35 -0.94 -13.88
N LEU A 300 -12.68 -0.30 -12.91
CA LEU A 300 -11.62 -0.91 -12.13
C LEU A 300 -12.15 -1.75 -10.97
N GLY A 301 -11.95 -3.05 -11.01
CA GLY A 301 -12.26 -3.98 -9.91
C GLY A 301 -12.39 -5.41 -10.43
N PRO A 302 -12.65 -6.38 -9.54
CA PRO A 302 -13.12 -7.70 -9.94
C PRO A 302 -14.36 -7.62 -10.84
N ALA A 303 -14.50 -8.51 -11.82
CA ALA A 303 -15.60 -8.49 -12.78
C ALA A 303 -16.98 -8.60 -12.11
N HIS A 304 -17.10 -9.37 -11.03
CA HIS A 304 -18.34 -9.50 -10.25
C HIS A 304 -18.67 -8.25 -9.40
N THR A 305 -17.76 -7.28 -9.34
CA THR A 305 -17.95 -6.02 -8.60
C THR A 305 -18.22 -4.82 -9.51
N THR A 306 -17.82 -4.93 -10.78
CA THR A 306 -18.04 -3.92 -11.80
C THR A 306 -19.32 -4.27 -12.58
N GLY A 307 -20.07 -3.26 -13.02
CA GLY A 307 -21.36 -3.46 -13.71
C GLY A 307 -21.21 -3.67 -15.21
N ALA A 308 -19.96 -3.74 -15.69
CA ALA A 308 -19.64 -3.94 -17.09
C ALA A 308 -19.33 -5.42 -17.31
N SER A 309 -20.11 -6.05 -18.18
CA SER A 309 -19.78 -7.31 -18.83
C SER A 309 -18.31 -7.32 -19.21
N ALA A 310 -17.60 -8.34 -18.73
CA ALA A 310 -16.21 -8.61 -19.05
C ALA A 310 -15.95 -8.41 -20.55
N GLN A 311 -15.34 -7.28 -20.91
CA GLN A 311 -14.54 -7.26 -22.13
C GLN A 311 -13.30 -8.04 -21.77
N ALA A 312 -13.29 -9.29 -22.23
CA ALA A 312 -12.10 -10.10 -22.36
C ALA A 312 -11.07 -9.26 -23.10
N ALA A 313 -9.95 -8.99 -22.42
CA ALA A 313 -8.70 -8.81 -23.14
C ALA A 313 -8.18 -10.24 -23.35
N ASP A 314 -8.32 -10.72 -24.59
CA ASP A 314 -7.54 -11.84 -25.12
C ASP A 314 -6.04 -11.54 -25.04
#